data_AF-A0A2M7R282-F1
#
_entry.id   AF-A0A2M7R282-F1
#
_cell.length_a   1.000
_cell.length_b   1.000
_cell.length_c   1.000
_cell.angle_alpha   90.00
_cell.angle_beta   90.00
_cell.angle_gamma   90.00
#
_symmetry.space_group_name_H-M   'P 1'
#
loop_
_entity.id
_entity.type
_entity.pdbx_description
1 polymer ?
#
loop_
_entity_poly.entity_id
_entity_poly.type
_entity_poly.pdbx_seq_one_letter_code
_entity_poly.pdbx_strand_id
1 'polypeptide(L)'
;MNFIKRSITDVLLQRLTKEHIVVLTGARQTGKTTLCESILPGLLGTPFSYISFDDPDERLRFQKSAIEILESLDTPLIILDEVQKIPALFDPLKYVVDKQKKQRIKRAYILTGSSQILLMKNIKETLAGRVALFNLYPFSLSEVIGSGDTPFLTRVWGGKTITDNNLKSFNILSTETTRNTMNVRNEHQLWGGYPPIWMRETKEDKIKWLKDYRKTYIERDVLDVGQIANIDNFIVAQKLLCARTGQIFSISEVARDLSLAVNTIKRYIKLLN
;
A
#
# COMPACT_ATOMS: atom_id res chain seq x y z
N MET A 1 -6.22 -9.07 19.94
CA MET A 1 -6.51 -8.09 18.88
C MET A 1 -7.24 -8.80 17.75
N ASN A 2 -8.42 -8.30 17.35
CA ASN A 2 -9.10 -8.85 16.16
C ASN A 2 -8.43 -8.30 14.91
N PHE A 3 -7.86 -9.18 14.09
CA PHE A 3 -7.28 -8.80 12.80
C PHE A 3 -8.40 -8.56 11.79
N ILE A 4 -8.37 -7.40 11.13
CA ILE A 4 -9.24 -7.13 10.00
C ILE A 4 -8.62 -7.79 8.76
N LYS A 5 -9.33 -8.76 8.16
CA LYS A 5 -8.91 -9.39 6.91
C LYS A 5 -8.82 -8.33 5.81
N ARG A 6 -7.65 -8.20 5.17
CA ARG A 6 -7.48 -7.29 4.03
C ARG A 6 -8.13 -7.89 2.79
N SER A 7 -8.89 -7.10 2.04
CA SER A 7 -9.53 -7.58 0.80
C SER A 7 -8.51 -7.98 -0.27
N ILE A 8 -7.32 -7.39 -0.23
CA ILE A 8 -6.21 -7.68 -1.16
C ILE A 8 -5.53 -9.03 -0.89
N THR A 9 -5.73 -9.62 0.29
CA THR A 9 -5.04 -10.84 0.73
C THR A 9 -5.26 -12.00 -0.23
N ASP A 10 -6.49 -12.24 -0.67
CA ASP A 10 -6.80 -13.40 -1.53
C ASP A 10 -6.10 -13.27 -2.91
N VAL A 11 -6.05 -12.05 -3.45
CA VAL A 11 -5.35 -11.76 -4.72
C VAL A 11 -3.84 -11.85 -4.55
N LEU A 12 -3.29 -11.38 -3.43
CA LEU A 12 -1.86 -11.51 -3.09
C LEU A 12 -1.45 -12.98 -3.04
N LEU A 13 -2.19 -13.81 -2.30
CA LEU A 13 -1.91 -15.25 -2.19
C LEU A 13 -1.95 -15.92 -3.56
N GLN A 14 -2.97 -15.62 -4.38
CA GLN A 14 -3.05 -16.16 -5.74
C GLN A 14 -1.83 -15.76 -6.60
N ARG A 15 -1.36 -14.52 -6.49
CA ARG A 15 -0.22 -14.04 -7.28
C ARG A 15 1.12 -14.54 -6.76
N LEU A 16 1.28 -14.73 -5.44
CA LEU A 16 2.45 -15.38 -4.84
C LEU A 16 2.67 -16.82 -5.34
N THR A 17 1.61 -17.52 -5.75
CA THR A 17 1.76 -18.85 -6.36
C THR A 17 2.28 -18.83 -7.80
N LYS A 18 2.16 -17.70 -8.50
CA LYS A 18 2.47 -17.54 -9.93
C LYS A 18 3.72 -16.71 -10.20
N GLU A 19 4.01 -15.75 -9.34
CA GLU A 19 5.09 -14.78 -9.48
C GLU A 19 6.16 -15.03 -8.42
N HIS A 20 7.43 -14.88 -8.81
CA HIS A 20 8.53 -15.00 -7.87
C HIS A 20 8.70 -13.76 -6.99
N ILE A 21 8.29 -12.58 -7.48
CA ILE A 21 8.42 -11.33 -6.75
C ILE A 21 7.07 -10.64 -6.67
N VAL A 22 6.65 -10.34 -5.45
CA VAL A 22 5.47 -9.53 -5.15
C VAL A 22 5.94 -8.29 -4.42
N VAL A 23 5.44 -7.13 -4.85
CA VAL A 23 5.79 -5.84 -4.26
C VAL A 23 4.55 -5.23 -3.65
N LEU A 24 4.59 -4.98 -2.35
CA LEU A 24 3.52 -4.34 -1.61
C LEU A 24 3.94 -2.92 -1.21
N THR A 25 3.41 -1.95 -1.94
CA THR A 25 3.56 -0.52 -1.64
C THR A 25 2.40 -0.01 -0.80
N GLY A 26 2.53 1.19 -0.26
CA GLY A 26 1.43 1.91 0.37
C GLY A 26 1.94 2.88 1.42
N ALA A 27 1.08 3.84 1.80
CA ALA A 27 1.44 4.88 2.75
C ALA A 27 1.89 4.29 4.11
N ARG A 28 2.66 5.05 4.89
CA ARG A 28 3.03 4.63 6.25
C ARG A 28 1.77 4.35 7.08
N GLN A 29 1.87 3.38 7.97
CA GLN A 29 0.81 3.00 8.91
C GLN A 29 -0.48 2.43 8.27
N THR A 30 -0.43 1.95 7.02
CA THR A 30 -1.56 1.22 6.38
C THR A 30 -1.64 -0.27 6.78
N GLY A 31 -0.70 -0.78 7.57
CA GLY A 31 -0.67 -2.18 8.03
C GLY A 31 0.13 -3.15 7.14
N LYS A 32 1.08 -2.64 6.33
CA LYS A 32 1.94 -3.46 5.45
C LYS A 32 2.73 -4.50 6.22
N THR A 33 3.50 -4.08 7.24
CA THR A 33 4.33 -4.96 8.07
C THR A 33 3.48 -6.05 8.71
N THR A 34 2.35 -5.69 9.34
CA THR A 34 1.41 -6.67 9.92
C THR A 34 0.88 -7.67 8.89
N LEU A 35 0.54 -7.21 7.67
CA LEU A 35 0.08 -8.10 6.60
C LEU A 35 1.19 -9.08 6.18
N CYS A 36 2.42 -8.59 5.99
CA CYS A 36 3.53 -9.40 5.50
C CYS A 36 4.13 -10.32 6.57
N GLU A 37 4.32 -9.84 7.79
CA GLU A 37 5.01 -10.56 8.86
C GLU A 37 4.09 -11.52 9.62
N SER A 38 2.84 -11.13 9.88
CA SER A 38 1.93 -11.90 10.73
C SER A 38 0.88 -12.67 9.92
N ILE A 39 0.22 -12.00 8.96
CA ILE A 39 -0.97 -12.56 8.31
C ILE A 39 -0.59 -13.53 7.18
N LEU A 40 0.24 -13.09 6.22
CA LEU A 40 0.56 -13.89 5.04
C LEU A 40 1.27 -15.23 5.38
N PRO A 41 2.28 -15.28 6.26
CA PRO A 41 2.95 -16.53 6.58
C PRO A 41 2.03 -17.52 7.31
N GLY A 42 1.18 -17.02 8.21
CA GLY A 42 0.18 -17.84 8.90
C GLY A 42 -0.85 -18.45 7.94
N LEU A 43 -1.25 -17.71 6.90
CA LEU A 43 -2.17 -18.22 5.88
C LEU A 43 -1.50 -19.21 4.91
N LEU A 44 -0.21 -19.02 4.60
CA LEU A 44 0.54 -19.89 3.70
C LEU A 44 1.02 -21.18 4.38
N GLY A 45 1.20 -21.16 5.72
CA GLY A 45 1.78 -22.28 6.46
C GLY A 45 3.24 -22.57 6.06
N THR A 46 3.95 -21.60 5.48
CA THR A 46 5.30 -21.76 4.97
C THR A 46 6.33 -21.08 5.87
N PRO A 47 7.48 -21.72 6.15
CA PRO A 47 8.61 -21.04 6.78
C PRO A 47 9.01 -19.80 5.98
N PHE A 48 9.39 -18.74 6.68
CA PHE A 48 9.77 -17.49 6.05
C PHE A 48 10.99 -16.87 6.72
N SER A 49 11.73 -16.07 5.96
CA SER A 49 12.75 -15.17 6.48
C SER A 49 12.27 -13.74 6.33
N TYR A 50 12.40 -12.94 7.39
CA TYR A 50 12.06 -11.53 7.41
C TYR A 50 13.33 -10.70 7.62
N ILE A 51 13.58 -9.76 6.72
CA ILE A 51 14.71 -8.84 6.79
C ILE A 51 14.17 -7.42 6.62
N SER A 52 14.49 -6.54 7.57
CA SER A 52 14.10 -5.13 7.50
C SER A 52 15.31 -4.25 7.23
N PHE A 53 15.20 -3.40 6.21
CA PHE A 53 16.21 -2.39 5.89
C PHE A 53 16.04 -1.09 6.67
N ASP A 54 15.14 -1.07 7.67
CA ASP A 54 15.22 -0.08 8.75
C ASP A 54 16.54 -0.24 9.53
N ASP A 55 17.03 -1.48 9.66
CA ASP A 55 18.31 -1.78 10.29
C ASP A 55 19.50 -1.32 9.41
N PRO A 56 20.37 -0.41 9.91
CA PRO A 56 21.59 -0.01 9.20
C PRO A 56 22.57 -1.15 8.94
N ASP A 57 22.66 -2.15 9.82
CA ASP A 57 23.61 -3.24 9.69
C ASP A 57 23.18 -4.21 8.59
N GLU A 58 21.89 -4.53 8.49
CA GLU A 58 21.34 -5.31 7.37
C GLU A 58 21.52 -4.57 6.04
N ARG A 59 21.37 -3.24 6.01
CA ARG A 59 21.68 -2.46 4.80
C ARG A 59 23.14 -2.59 4.39
N LEU A 60 24.07 -2.47 5.33
CA LEU A 60 25.51 -2.60 5.04
C LEU A 60 25.86 -4.03 4.58
N ARG A 61 25.26 -5.03 5.21
CA ARG A 61 25.43 -6.45 4.88
C ARG A 61 25.00 -6.74 3.44
N PHE A 62 23.80 -6.29 3.05
CA PHE A 62 23.30 -6.46 1.69
C PHE A 62 24.06 -5.63 0.64
N GLN A 63 24.56 -4.44 0.99
CA GLN A 63 25.40 -3.67 0.07
C GLN A 63 26.69 -4.39 -0.32
N LYS A 64 27.25 -5.20 0.59
CA LYS A 64 28.48 -5.95 0.34
C LYS A 64 28.22 -7.27 -0.40
N SER A 65 27.21 -8.04 0.02
CA SER A 65 27.05 -9.44 -0.38
C SER A 65 25.59 -9.86 -0.65
N ALA A 66 24.76 -9.00 -1.25
CA ALA A 66 23.33 -9.30 -1.50
C ALA A 66 23.08 -10.67 -2.16
N ILE A 67 23.87 -11.04 -3.18
CA ILE A 67 23.70 -12.31 -3.91
C ILE A 67 23.92 -13.50 -2.96
N GLU A 68 25.06 -13.52 -2.26
CA GLU A 68 25.43 -14.60 -1.34
C GLU A 68 24.39 -14.76 -0.23
N ILE A 69 23.92 -13.65 0.33
CA ILE A 69 22.90 -13.65 1.39
C ILE A 69 21.59 -14.24 0.87
N LEU A 70 21.10 -13.76 -0.29
CA LEU A 70 19.85 -14.23 -0.89
C LEU A 70 19.91 -15.72 -1.27
N GLU A 71 21.09 -16.21 -1.67
CA GLU A 71 21.32 -17.62 -1.97
C GLU A 71 21.39 -18.49 -0.70
N SER A 72 21.95 -17.96 0.40
CA SER A 72 22.07 -18.68 1.69
C SER A 72 20.75 -18.84 2.47
N LEU A 73 19.71 -18.09 2.10
CA LEU A 73 18.42 -18.17 2.77
C LEU A 73 17.67 -19.43 2.32
N ASP A 74 17.41 -20.35 3.24
CA ASP A 74 16.80 -21.66 2.95
C ASP A 74 15.26 -21.70 3.08
N THR A 75 14.62 -20.55 3.27
CA THR A 75 13.17 -20.47 3.38
C THR A 75 12.49 -20.33 2.00
N PRO A 76 11.27 -20.90 1.83
CA PRO A 76 10.50 -20.76 0.59
C PRO A 76 9.93 -19.35 0.39
N LEU A 77 9.75 -18.58 1.48
CA LEU A 77 9.24 -17.21 1.45
C LEU A 77 10.26 -16.25 2.08
N ILE A 78 10.67 -15.22 1.34
CA ILE A 78 11.55 -14.18 1.85
C ILE A 78 10.81 -12.85 1.81
N ILE A 79 10.75 -12.16 2.95
CA ILE A 79 10.17 -10.83 3.09
C ILE A 79 11.30 -9.83 3.28
N LEU A 80 11.35 -8.84 2.40
CA LEU A 80 12.34 -7.77 2.36
C LEU A 80 11.59 -6.45 2.59
N ASP A 81 11.75 -5.88 3.78
CA ASP A 81 10.96 -4.74 4.25
C ASP A 81 11.73 -3.42 4.04
N GLU A 82 11.02 -2.37 3.61
CA GLU A 82 11.57 -1.03 3.33
C GLU A 82 12.70 -1.01 2.26
N VAL A 83 12.54 -1.78 1.16
CA VAL A 83 13.55 -1.96 0.11
C VAL A 83 13.97 -0.68 -0.60
N GLN A 84 13.16 0.40 -0.53
CA GLN A 84 13.54 1.69 -1.09
C GLN A 84 14.79 2.30 -0.43
N LYS A 85 15.17 1.82 0.77
CA LYS A 85 16.40 2.23 1.46
C LYS A 85 17.66 1.57 0.89
N ILE A 86 17.52 0.54 0.06
CA ILE A 86 18.62 -0.15 -0.62
C ILE A 86 18.32 -0.39 -2.11
N PRO A 87 18.25 0.66 -2.95
CA PRO A 87 18.04 0.52 -4.39
C PRO A 87 18.97 -0.48 -5.09
N ALA A 88 20.21 -0.60 -4.62
CA ALA A 88 21.20 -1.53 -5.17
C ALA A 88 20.81 -3.01 -5.02
N LEU A 89 19.77 -3.35 -4.25
CA LEU A 89 19.28 -4.71 -4.08
C LEU A 89 18.60 -5.29 -5.33
N PHE A 90 18.03 -4.45 -6.19
CA PHE A 90 17.15 -4.95 -7.26
C PHE A 90 17.90 -5.76 -8.33
N ASP A 91 19.12 -5.38 -8.68
CA ASP A 91 19.95 -6.14 -9.64
C ASP A 91 20.42 -7.50 -9.10
N PRO A 92 20.98 -7.60 -7.86
CA PRO A 92 21.22 -8.86 -7.19
C PRO A 92 19.97 -9.76 -7.10
N LEU A 93 18.83 -9.19 -6.71
CA LEU A 93 17.58 -9.94 -6.58
C LEU A 93 17.13 -10.51 -7.92
N LYS A 94 17.21 -9.71 -8.99
CA LYS A 94 16.93 -10.15 -10.37
C LYS A 94 17.80 -11.34 -10.75
N TYR A 95 19.11 -11.25 -10.50
CA TYR A 95 20.06 -12.31 -10.81
C TYR A 95 19.70 -13.61 -10.09
N VAL A 96 19.44 -13.55 -8.79
CA VAL A 96 19.09 -14.73 -7.97
C VAL A 96 17.77 -15.36 -8.42
N VAL A 97 16.74 -14.55 -8.69
CA VAL A 97 15.44 -15.05 -9.15
C VAL A 97 15.55 -15.72 -10.54
N ASP A 98 16.31 -15.13 -11.46
CA ASP A 98 16.53 -15.71 -12.79
C ASP A 98 17.31 -17.04 -12.70
N LYS A 99 18.28 -17.15 -11.78
CA LYS A 99 19.00 -18.39 -11.49
C LYS A 99 18.09 -19.47 -10.88
N GLN A 100 17.26 -19.12 -9.89
CA GLN A 100 16.30 -20.03 -9.26
C GLN A 100 15.27 -20.56 -10.26
N LYS A 101 14.79 -19.71 -11.17
CA LYS A 101 13.87 -20.12 -12.25
C LYS A 101 14.49 -21.19 -13.15
N LYS A 102 15.78 -21.05 -13.51
CA LYS A 102 16.51 -22.07 -14.29
C LYS A 102 16.67 -23.38 -13.50
N GLN A 103 16.89 -23.29 -12.20
CA GLN A 103 17.07 -24.43 -11.29
C GLN A 103 15.74 -25.04 -10.81
N ARG A 104 14.59 -24.50 -11.21
CA ARG A 104 13.24 -24.90 -10.75
C ARG A 104 13.07 -24.83 -9.23
N ILE A 105 13.81 -23.95 -8.57
CA ILE A 105 13.66 -23.68 -7.13
C ILE A 105 12.44 -22.77 -6.96
N LYS A 106 11.47 -23.23 -6.17
CA LYS A 106 10.25 -22.47 -5.89
C LYS A 106 10.46 -21.61 -4.65
N ARG A 107 10.93 -20.39 -4.85
CA ARG A 107 11.08 -19.35 -3.82
C ARG A 107 10.33 -18.09 -4.23
N ALA A 108 9.63 -17.49 -3.27
CA ALA A 108 8.88 -16.26 -3.44
C ALA A 108 9.47 -15.14 -2.58
N TYR A 109 9.44 -13.92 -3.12
CA TYR A 109 9.94 -12.71 -2.50
C TYR A 109 8.80 -11.72 -2.34
N ILE A 110 8.63 -11.18 -1.14
CA ILE A 110 7.74 -10.05 -0.86
C ILE A 110 8.62 -8.84 -0.56
N LEU A 111 8.53 -7.81 -1.40
CA LEU A 111 9.20 -6.54 -1.16
C LEU A 111 8.18 -5.54 -0.64
N THR A 112 8.49 -4.83 0.43
CA THR A 112 7.64 -3.74 0.92
C THR A 112 8.36 -2.39 0.77
N GLY A 113 7.57 -1.31 0.74
CA GLY A 113 8.13 0.02 0.91
C GLY A 113 7.06 1.07 1.17
N SER A 114 7.39 2.04 2.02
CA SER A 114 6.53 3.18 2.31
C SER A 114 6.53 4.26 1.22
N SER A 115 7.64 4.39 0.45
CA SER A 115 7.77 5.37 -0.63
C SER A 115 7.54 4.75 -2.01
N GLN A 116 6.31 4.82 -2.52
CA GLN A 116 5.93 4.22 -3.80
C GLN A 116 6.73 4.76 -4.99
N ILE A 117 7.06 6.05 -5.01
CA ILE A 117 7.67 6.69 -6.20
C ILE A 117 9.13 6.29 -6.41
N LEU A 118 9.94 6.28 -5.35
CA LEU A 118 11.36 5.88 -5.41
C LEU A 118 11.48 4.40 -5.77
N LEU A 119 10.64 3.57 -5.12
CA LEU A 119 10.59 2.14 -5.35
C LEU A 119 10.16 1.82 -6.80
N MET A 120 9.16 2.54 -7.33
CA MET A 120 8.67 2.32 -8.70
C MET A 120 9.64 2.77 -9.79
N LYS A 121 10.50 3.76 -9.55
CA LYS A 121 11.53 4.16 -10.54
C LYS A 121 12.51 3.00 -10.76
N ASN A 122 13.07 2.48 -9.67
CA ASN A 122 14.11 1.46 -9.72
C ASN A 122 13.58 0.10 -10.18
N ILE A 123 12.35 -0.26 -9.77
CA ILE A 123 11.72 -1.53 -10.18
C ILE A 123 11.41 -1.57 -11.67
N LYS A 124 10.96 -0.46 -12.26
CA LYS A 124 10.67 -0.40 -13.70
C LYS A 124 11.92 -0.63 -14.56
N GLU A 125 13.08 -0.20 -14.08
CA GLU A 125 14.34 -0.34 -14.80
C GLU A 125 14.91 -1.78 -14.69
N THR A 126 14.76 -2.43 -13.52
CA THR A 126 15.49 -3.67 -13.19
C THR A 126 14.63 -4.93 -13.22
N LEU A 127 13.38 -4.86 -12.72
CA LEU A 127 12.52 -6.02 -12.43
C LEU A 127 11.25 -6.09 -13.30
N ALA A 128 11.19 -5.33 -14.39
CA ALA A 128 10.06 -5.35 -15.32
C ALA A 128 9.72 -6.78 -15.79
N GLY A 129 8.43 -7.12 -15.73
CA GLY A 129 7.89 -8.42 -16.17
C GLY A 129 8.10 -9.60 -15.21
N ARG A 130 8.72 -9.40 -14.03
CA ARG A 130 8.95 -10.44 -13.01
C ARG A 130 8.28 -10.14 -11.66
N VAL A 131 7.54 -9.04 -11.60
CA VAL A 131 6.99 -8.46 -10.38
C VAL A 131 5.49 -8.29 -10.52
N ALA A 132 4.76 -8.74 -9.51
CA ALA A 132 3.39 -8.32 -9.27
C ALA A 132 3.37 -7.11 -8.32
N LEU A 133 2.83 -5.99 -8.78
CA LEU A 133 2.72 -4.76 -8.01
C LEU A 133 1.37 -4.67 -7.32
N PHE A 134 1.39 -4.35 -6.03
CA PHE A 134 0.21 -4.12 -5.22
C PHE A 134 0.36 -2.83 -4.41
N ASN A 135 -0.76 -2.15 -4.18
CA ASN A 135 -0.82 -0.99 -3.30
C ASN A 135 -1.79 -1.27 -2.15
N LEU A 136 -1.30 -1.19 -0.92
CA LEU A 136 -2.08 -1.36 0.29
C LEU A 136 -2.56 0.00 0.78
N TYR A 137 -3.83 0.28 0.51
CA TYR A 137 -4.53 1.46 1.01
C TYR A 137 -4.88 1.32 2.50
N PRO A 138 -5.28 2.40 3.17
CA PRO A 138 -6.02 2.31 4.44
C PRO A 138 -7.25 1.41 4.31
N PHE A 139 -7.84 0.99 5.44
CA PHE A 139 -9.03 0.14 5.42
C PHE A 139 -10.15 0.79 4.61
N SER A 140 -10.69 0.03 3.67
CA SER A 140 -11.95 0.34 3.02
C SER A 140 -13.11 0.18 4.02
N LEU A 141 -14.23 0.84 3.75
CA LEU A 141 -15.44 0.68 4.55
C LEU A 141 -15.88 -0.80 4.64
N SER A 142 -15.74 -1.55 3.55
CA SER A 142 -16.05 -2.98 3.51
C SER A 142 -15.16 -3.83 4.42
N GLU A 143 -13.88 -3.48 4.54
CA GLU A 143 -12.95 -4.15 5.46
C GLU A 143 -13.32 -3.84 6.91
N VAL A 144 -13.62 -2.58 7.23
CA VAL A 144 -14.00 -2.17 8.59
C VAL A 144 -15.30 -2.84 9.05
N ILE A 145 -16.31 -2.90 8.18
CA ILE A 145 -17.60 -3.56 8.49
C ILE A 145 -17.45 -5.08 8.61
N GLY A 146 -16.34 -5.66 8.12
CA GLY A 146 -16.15 -7.11 8.08
C GLY A 146 -17.01 -7.79 7.02
N SER A 147 -17.51 -7.03 6.04
CA SER A 147 -18.39 -7.54 4.99
C SER A 147 -17.74 -8.60 4.10
N GLY A 148 -16.41 -8.79 4.18
CA GLY A 148 -15.63 -9.95 3.68
C GLY A 148 -15.67 -10.21 2.17
N ASP A 149 -16.59 -9.57 1.49
CA ASP A 149 -17.01 -9.83 0.13
C ASP A 149 -16.37 -8.84 -0.84
N THR A 150 -16.21 -9.29 -2.08
CA THR A 150 -15.79 -8.46 -3.20
C THR A 150 -16.68 -7.21 -3.26
N PRO A 151 -16.12 -5.98 -3.25
CA PRO A 151 -16.91 -4.75 -3.28
C PRO A 151 -17.94 -4.77 -4.41
N PHE A 152 -19.12 -4.19 -4.18
CA PHE A 152 -20.23 -4.17 -5.15
C PHE A 152 -19.76 -3.80 -6.56
N LEU A 153 -18.99 -2.71 -6.66
CA LEU A 153 -18.44 -2.22 -7.91
C LEU A 153 -17.50 -3.24 -8.59
N THR A 154 -16.67 -3.94 -7.83
CA THR A 154 -15.80 -5.00 -8.36
C THR A 154 -16.61 -6.19 -8.91
N ARG A 155 -17.75 -6.53 -8.30
CA ARG A 155 -18.67 -7.55 -8.83
C ARG A 155 -19.31 -7.09 -10.15
N VAL A 156 -19.72 -5.83 -10.23
CA VAL A 156 -20.33 -5.22 -11.43
C VAL A 156 -19.32 -5.17 -12.60
N TRP A 157 -18.10 -4.68 -12.33
CA TRP A 157 -17.05 -4.51 -13.36
C TRP A 157 -16.33 -5.82 -13.73
N GLY A 158 -16.45 -6.87 -12.92
CA GLY A 158 -15.82 -8.18 -13.16
C GLY A 158 -16.40 -8.99 -14.33
N GLY A 159 -17.27 -8.41 -15.15
CA GLY A 159 -17.73 -8.99 -16.42
C GLY A 159 -18.70 -10.16 -16.29
N LYS A 160 -19.16 -10.51 -15.09
CA LYS A 160 -20.33 -11.38 -14.94
C LYS A 160 -21.56 -10.49 -14.99
N THR A 161 -22.34 -10.59 -16.07
CA THR A 161 -23.68 -10.00 -16.14
C THR A 161 -24.39 -10.24 -14.81
N ILE A 162 -24.85 -9.16 -14.17
CA ILE A 162 -25.68 -9.27 -12.98
C ILE A 162 -26.97 -9.93 -13.44
N THR A 163 -27.12 -11.22 -13.19
CA THR A 163 -28.36 -11.97 -13.42
C THR A 163 -29.29 -11.78 -12.22
N ASP A 164 -30.59 -12.05 -12.39
CA ASP A 164 -31.56 -11.98 -11.28
C ASP A 164 -31.19 -12.88 -10.08
N ASN A 165 -30.47 -13.99 -10.34
CA ASN A 165 -29.94 -14.85 -9.28
C ASN A 165 -28.77 -14.20 -8.53
N ASN A 166 -27.96 -13.37 -9.19
CA ASN A 166 -26.93 -12.56 -8.53
C ASN A 166 -27.55 -11.36 -7.79
N LEU A 167 -28.71 -10.85 -8.24
CA LEU A 167 -29.42 -9.78 -7.52
C LEU A 167 -29.94 -10.26 -6.16
N LYS A 168 -30.48 -11.48 -6.11
CA LYS A 168 -30.89 -12.14 -4.86
C LYS A 168 -29.72 -12.43 -3.91
N SER A 169 -28.49 -12.47 -4.42
CA SER A 169 -27.27 -12.59 -3.61
C SER A 169 -26.82 -11.28 -2.96
N PHE A 170 -27.38 -10.14 -3.38
CA PHE A 170 -27.24 -8.90 -2.62
C PHE A 170 -28.18 -8.98 -1.42
N ASN A 171 -27.67 -9.55 -0.33
CA ASN A 171 -28.37 -9.58 0.95
C ASN A 171 -28.81 -8.16 1.32
N ILE A 172 -30.12 -7.92 1.33
CA ILE A 172 -30.69 -6.73 1.96
C ILE A 172 -30.30 -6.83 3.43
N LEU A 173 -29.47 -5.89 3.89
CA LEU A 173 -29.05 -5.83 5.27
C LEU A 173 -30.29 -5.63 6.16
N SER A 174 -30.32 -6.27 7.32
CA SER A 174 -31.37 -6.01 8.30
C SER A 174 -31.36 -4.52 8.69
N THR A 175 -32.46 -3.99 9.22
CA THR A 175 -32.55 -2.59 9.68
C THR A 175 -31.45 -2.28 10.71
N GLU A 176 -31.16 -3.21 11.61
CA GLU A 176 -30.12 -3.06 12.62
C GLU A 176 -28.72 -3.04 12.00
N THR A 177 -28.41 -4.00 11.12
CA THR A 177 -27.13 -4.05 10.41
C THR A 177 -26.93 -2.81 9.54
N THR A 178 -27.99 -2.31 8.92
CA THR A 178 -27.97 -1.08 8.11
C THR A 178 -27.67 0.13 8.98
N ARG A 179 -28.32 0.27 10.14
CA ARG A 179 -28.06 1.38 11.07
C ARG A 179 -26.61 1.36 11.56
N ASN A 180 -26.10 0.21 11.98
CA ASN A 180 -24.71 0.08 12.40
C ASN A 180 -23.73 0.41 11.26
N THR A 181 -23.99 -0.13 10.06
CA THR A 181 -23.22 0.16 8.85
C THR A 181 -23.19 1.66 8.52
N MET A 182 -24.33 2.35 8.65
CA MET A 182 -24.40 3.79 8.43
C MET A 182 -23.57 4.58 9.45
N ASN A 183 -23.54 4.17 10.72
CA ASN A 183 -22.70 4.80 11.73
C ASN A 183 -21.20 4.61 11.41
N VAL A 184 -20.78 3.38 11.12
CA VAL A 184 -19.40 3.07 10.72
C VAL A 184 -19.00 3.81 9.44
N ARG A 185 -19.92 3.92 8.47
CA ARG A 185 -19.72 4.73 7.26
C ARG A 185 -19.46 6.19 7.60
N ASN A 186 -20.27 6.80 8.46
CA ASN A 186 -20.10 8.20 8.84
C ASN A 186 -18.76 8.43 9.55
N GLU A 187 -18.34 7.51 10.42
CA GLU A 187 -17.02 7.56 11.04
C GLU A 187 -15.89 7.41 10.02
N HIS A 188 -16.00 6.45 9.09
CA HIS A 188 -15.02 6.24 8.03
C HIS A 188 -14.89 7.45 7.11
N GLN A 189 -16.01 8.09 6.76
CA GLN A 189 -16.01 9.31 5.95
C GLN A 189 -15.34 10.49 6.67
N LEU A 190 -15.54 10.60 7.99
CA LEU A 190 -14.98 11.70 8.77
C LEU A 190 -13.48 11.50 9.08
N TRP A 191 -13.07 10.27 9.40
CA TRP A 191 -11.74 9.98 9.93
C TRP A 191 -10.82 9.20 8.99
N GLY A 192 -11.38 8.60 7.95
CA GLY A 192 -10.66 7.75 6.99
C GLY A 192 -10.42 6.32 7.48
N GLY A 193 -9.63 5.59 6.70
CA GLY A 193 -9.41 4.15 6.89
C GLY A 193 -8.13 3.77 7.65
N TYR A 194 -7.34 4.71 8.16
CA TYR A 194 -6.02 4.37 8.71
C TYR A 194 -6.16 3.49 9.95
N PRO A 195 -5.51 2.30 10.03
CA PRO A 195 -5.66 1.40 11.18
C PRO A 195 -5.52 2.07 12.56
N PRO A 196 -4.54 2.97 12.80
CA PRO A 196 -4.42 3.61 14.11
C PRO A 196 -5.58 4.54 14.49
N ILE A 197 -6.36 5.05 13.53
CA ILE A 197 -7.56 5.86 13.81
C ILE A 197 -8.66 5.02 14.45
N TRP A 198 -8.80 3.78 14.02
CA TRP A 198 -9.83 2.85 14.48
C TRP A 198 -9.51 2.27 15.87
N MET A 199 -8.29 2.50 16.37
CA MET A 199 -7.87 2.12 17.73
C MET A 199 -8.05 3.26 18.74
N ARG A 200 -8.52 4.44 18.30
CA ARG A 200 -8.64 5.65 19.13
C ARG A 200 -10.09 5.91 19.49
N GLU A 201 -10.31 6.25 20.75
CA GLU A 201 -11.65 6.46 21.30
C GLU A 201 -12.11 7.92 21.12
N THR A 202 -11.24 8.89 21.41
CA THR A 202 -11.62 10.31 21.44
C THR A 202 -11.38 11.02 20.11
N LYS A 203 -12.22 12.01 19.83
CA LYS A 203 -12.11 12.89 18.67
C LYS A 203 -10.80 13.66 18.69
N GLU A 204 -10.39 14.13 19.86
CA GLU A 204 -9.19 14.93 20.08
C GLU A 204 -7.93 14.14 19.73
N ASP A 205 -7.88 12.86 20.14
CA ASP A 205 -6.75 11.98 19.84
C ASP A 205 -6.69 11.61 18.36
N LYS A 206 -7.84 11.33 17.71
CA LYS A 206 -7.91 11.15 16.25
C LYS A 206 -7.38 12.37 15.49
N ILE A 207 -7.79 13.57 15.88
CA ILE A 207 -7.31 14.84 15.27
C ILE A 207 -5.81 15.01 15.49
N LYS A 208 -5.31 14.77 16.70
CA LYS A 208 -3.89 14.89 17.03
C LYS A 208 -3.06 13.95 16.17
N TRP A 209 -3.44 12.68 16.09
CA TRP A 209 -2.76 11.70 15.27
C TRP A 209 -2.75 12.08 13.79
N LEU A 210 -3.87 12.57 13.22
CA LEU A 210 -3.90 13.01 11.82
C LEU A 210 -2.96 14.19 11.55
N LYS A 211 -2.86 15.13 12.50
CA LYS A 211 -1.94 16.27 12.40
C LYS A 211 -0.49 15.79 12.42
N ASP A 212 -0.14 14.90 13.34
CA ASP A 212 1.21 14.35 13.49
C ASP A 212 1.60 13.49 12.29
N TYR A 213 0.67 12.67 11.80
CA TYR A 213 0.83 11.89 10.57
C TYR A 213 1.10 12.78 9.37
N ARG A 214 0.27 13.82 9.15
CA ARG A 214 0.46 14.75 8.04
C ARG A 214 1.81 15.45 8.13
N LYS A 215 2.20 15.91 9.33
CA LYS A 215 3.48 16.58 9.56
C LYS A 215 4.65 15.69 9.17
N THR A 216 4.69 14.47 9.70
CA THR A 216 5.78 13.52 9.43
C THR A 216 5.83 13.05 7.98
N TYR A 217 4.69 12.88 7.32
CA TYR A 217 4.63 12.57 5.88
C TYR A 217 5.23 13.70 5.03
N ILE A 218 4.90 14.95 5.33
CA ILE A 218 5.43 16.11 4.60
C ILE A 218 6.93 16.29 4.86
N GLU A 219 7.37 16.16 6.11
CA GLU A 219 8.76 16.38 6.52
C GLU A 219 9.71 15.25 6.10
N ARG A 220 9.22 14.04 5.85
CA ARG A 220 10.06 12.90 5.44
C ARG A 220 9.77 12.48 4.01
N ASP A 221 8.55 11.98 3.76
CA ASP A 221 8.26 11.24 2.54
C ASP A 221 8.20 12.16 1.31
N VAL A 222 7.68 13.38 1.47
CA VAL A 222 7.58 14.34 0.38
C VAL A 222 8.95 14.96 0.04
N LEU A 223 9.76 15.27 1.07
CA LEU A 223 11.10 15.83 0.89
C LEU A 223 12.09 14.80 0.30
N ASP A 224 12.00 13.53 0.70
CA ASP A 224 12.87 12.46 0.20
C ASP A 224 12.64 12.14 -1.29
N VAL A 225 11.40 12.29 -1.76
CA VAL A 225 10.99 11.88 -3.11
C VAL A 225 11.07 13.02 -4.11
N GLY A 226 10.88 14.27 -3.67
CA GLY A 226 10.83 15.43 -4.54
C GLY A 226 11.66 16.57 -3.97
N GLN A 227 12.56 17.11 -4.77
CA GLN A 227 13.07 18.47 -4.63
C GLN A 227 11.91 19.48 -4.76
N ILE A 228 10.96 19.49 -3.83
CA ILE A 228 9.94 20.51 -3.75
C ILE A 228 10.69 21.76 -3.27
N ALA A 229 10.88 22.71 -4.17
CA ALA A 229 11.55 23.96 -3.86
C ALA A 229 10.79 24.80 -2.82
N ASN A 230 9.46 24.62 -2.72
CA ASN A 230 8.62 25.35 -1.78
C ASN A 230 7.56 24.42 -1.15
N ILE A 231 7.79 24.05 0.11
CA ILE A 231 6.93 23.14 0.88
C ILE A 231 5.61 23.80 1.29
N ASP A 232 5.61 25.12 1.50
CA ASP A 232 4.40 25.87 1.87
C ASP A 232 3.37 25.84 0.75
N ASN A 233 3.81 26.04 -0.50
CA ASN A 233 2.97 25.91 -1.68
C ASN A 233 2.39 24.49 -1.82
N PHE A 234 3.16 23.47 -1.46
CA PHE A 234 2.67 22.09 -1.43
C PHE A 234 1.60 21.89 -0.36
N ILE A 235 1.81 22.42 0.86
CA ILE A 235 0.83 22.35 1.95
C ILE A 235 -0.48 23.05 1.58
N VAL A 236 -0.40 24.24 1.00
CA VAL A 236 -1.59 24.99 0.56
C VAL A 236 -2.30 24.24 -0.57
N ALA A 237 -1.55 23.69 -1.55
CA ALA A 237 -2.11 22.87 -2.60
C ALA A 237 -2.85 21.65 -2.03
N GLN A 238 -2.23 20.93 -1.08
CA GLN A 238 -2.86 19.78 -0.42
C GLN A 238 -4.18 20.19 0.24
N LYS A 239 -4.22 21.30 0.98
CA LYS A 239 -5.45 21.79 1.62
C LYS A 239 -6.54 22.14 0.60
N LEU A 240 -6.17 22.80 -0.49
CA LEU A 240 -7.12 23.16 -1.57
C LEU A 240 -7.69 21.91 -2.24
N LEU A 241 -6.86 20.89 -2.47
CA LEU A 241 -7.31 19.60 -3.00
C LEU A 241 -8.29 18.91 -2.04
N CYS A 242 -8.00 18.91 -0.74
CA CYS A 242 -8.93 18.35 0.26
C CYS A 242 -10.29 19.07 0.26
N ALA A 243 -10.30 20.40 0.14
CA ALA A 243 -11.53 21.20 0.11
C ALA A 243 -12.40 20.92 -1.14
N ARG A 244 -11.81 20.41 -2.22
CA ARG A 244 -12.50 20.09 -3.49
C ARG A 244 -12.91 18.61 -3.60
N THR A 245 -12.84 17.85 -2.51
CA THR A 245 -13.22 16.43 -2.50
C THR A 245 -14.68 16.26 -2.96
N GLY A 246 -14.91 15.37 -3.93
CA GLY A 246 -16.25 15.09 -4.48
C GLY A 246 -16.69 15.99 -5.64
N GLN A 247 -15.82 16.86 -6.14
CA GLN A 247 -16.08 17.73 -7.30
C GLN A 247 -15.29 17.27 -8.54
N ILE A 248 -15.64 17.82 -9.71
CA ILE A 248 -14.86 17.62 -10.94
C ILE A 248 -13.48 18.25 -10.73
N PHE A 249 -12.43 17.47 -10.97
CA PHE A 249 -11.08 17.89 -10.72
C PHE A 249 -10.44 18.59 -11.92
N SER A 250 -10.08 19.87 -11.75
CA SER A 250 -9.41 20.69 -12.76
C SER A 250 -8.03 21.15 -12.30
N ILE A 251 -6.97 20.61 -12.91
CA ILE A 251 -5.58 20.96 -12.57
C ILE A 251 -5.31 22.44 -12.89
N SER A 252 -5.88 22.95 -13.98
CA SER A 252 -5.71 24.33 -14.42
C SER A 252 -6.32 25.34 -13.44
N GLU A 253 -7.44 24.99 -12.80
CA GLU A 253 -8.04 25.84 -11.76
C GLU A 253 -7.18 25.86 -10.50
N VAL A 254 -6.72 24.70 -10.02
CA VAL A 254 -5.83 24.63 -8.86
C VAL A 254 -4.54 25.41 -9.09
N ALA A 255 -3.99 25.33 -10.32
CA ALA A 255 -2.83 26.12 -10.72
C ALA A 255 -3.09 27.63 -10.68
N ARG A 256 -4.26 28.07 -11.18
CA ARG A 256 -4.69 29.47 -11.17
C ARG A 256 -4.86 30.00 -9.75
N ASP A 257 -5.60 29.27 -8.90
CA ASP A 257 -5.89 29.68 -7.52
C ASP A 257 -4.62 29.83 -6.68
N LEU A 258 -3.62 28.98 -6.93
CA LEU A 258 -2.35 28.99 -6.22
C LEU A 258 -1.29 29.87 -6.89
N SER A 259 -1.59 30.46 -8.06
CA SER A 259 -0.63 31.20 -8.89
C SER A 259 0.65 30.38 -9.19
N LEU A 260 0.47 29.09 -9.50
CA LEU A 260 1.56 28.16 -9.83
C LEU A 260 1.45 27.65 -11.26
N ALA A 261 2.58 27.24 -11.84
CA ALA A 261 2.55 26.55 -13.12
C ALA A 261 1.78 25.22 -13.03
N VAL A 262 1.02 24.88 -14.07
CA VAL A 262 0.25 23.62 -14.17
C VAL A 262 1.12 22.38 -13.93
N ASN A 263 2.36 22.39 -14.43
CA ASN A 263 3.31 21.29 -14.24
C ASN A 263 3.74 21.13 -12.77
N THR A 264 3.79 22.21 -11.99
CA THR A 264 4.03 22.16 -10.54
C THR A 264 2.90 21.45 -9.83
N ILE A 265 1.64 21.77 -10.17
CA ILE A 265 0.47 21.10 -9.59
C ILE A 265 0.44 19.62 -9.98
N LYS A 266 0.72 19.28 -11.25
CA LYS A 266 0.86 17.87 -11.68
C LYS A 266 1.89 17.11 -10.85
N ARG A 267 3.03 17.75 -10.57
CA ARG A 267 4.09 17.17 -9.73
C ARG A 267 3.60 16.97 -8.29
N TYR A 268 2.89 17.94 -7.71
CA TYR A 268 2.33 17.84 -6.36
C TYR A 268 1.30 16.71 -6.25
N ILE A 269 0.37 16.59 -7.20
CA ILE A 269 -0.61 15.50 -7.23
C ILE A 269 0.09 14.15 -7.33
N LYS A 270 1.14 14.04 -8.15
CA LYS A 270 1.91 12.81 -8.28
C LYS A 270 2.59 12.40 -6.97
N LEU A 271 2.94 13.34 -6.09
CA LEU A 271 3.53 13.04 -4.79
C LEU A 271 2.49 12.57 -3.77
N LEU A 272 1.23 12.98 -3.93
CA LEU A 272 0.10 12.59 -3.07
C LEU A 272 -0.53 11.24 -3.45
N ASN A 273 -0.23 10.71 -4.64
CA ASN A 273 -0.75 9.45 -5.21
C ASN A 273 0.30 8.35 -5.19
#